data_AF-A0A9P3BQW3-F1
#
_entry.id   AF-A0A9P3BQW3-F1
#
_cell.length_a   1.000
_cell.length_b   1.000
_cell.length_c   1.000
_cell.angle_alpha   90.00
_cell.angle_beta   90.00
_cell.angle_gamma   90.00
#
_symmetry.space_group_name_H-M   'P 1'
#
loop_
_entity.id
_entity.type
_entity.pdbx_description
1 polymer ?
#
loop_
_entity_poly.entity_id
_entity_poly.type
_entity_poly.pdbx_seq_one_letter_code
_entity_poly.pdbx_strand_id
1 'polypeptide(L)'
;MVIWLDIVPIVMAGILGIYGLVVSVLIANTLSQKAALYTSLVQLGAGLSVGLCGLAAGYASQIFVEAQLNWTALRLESWAMRASEERRSSLGFT
;
A
#
# COMPACT_ATOMS: atom_id res chain seq x y z
N MET A 1 15.30 10.91 -9.68
CA MET A 1 14.37 11.19 -8.56
C MET A 1 13.18 10.21 -8.50
N VAL A 2 12.84 9.50 -9.58
CA VAL A 2 11.67 8.57 -9.62
C VAL A 2 11.90 7.26 -8.86
N ILE A 3 13.13 6.76 -8.84
CA ILE A 3 13.55 5.51 -8.14
C ILE A 3 13.06 5.36 -6.69
N TRP A 4 12.97 6.45 -5.92
CA TRP A 4 12.53 6.40 -4.52
C TRP A 4 11.03 6.21 -4.38
N LEU A 5 10.24 6.58 -5.37
CA LEU A 5 8.78 6.40 -5.37
C LEU A 5 8.40 4.96 -5.71
N ASP A 6 9.23 4.28 -6.50
CA ASP A 6 8.99 2.89 -6.89
C ASP A 6 9.25 1.90 -5.75
N ILE A 7 10.04 2.28 -4.74
CA ILE A 7 10.38 1.40 -3.61
C ILE A 7 9.34 1.42 -2.49
N VAL A 8 8.61 2.53 -2.33
CA VAL A 8 7.60 2.70 -1.29
C VAL A 8 6.44 1.68 -1.40
N PRO A 9 5.88 1.39 -2.60
CA PRO A 9 4.83 0.38 -2.77
C PRO A 9 5.28 -1.02 -2.35
N ILE A 10 6.53 -1.37 -2.66
CA ILE A 10 7.12 -2.68 -2.35
C ILE A 10 7.22 -2.85 -0.84
N VAL A 11 7.71 -1.84 -0.14
CA VAL A 11 7.85 -1.87 1.33
C VAL A 11 6.46 -1.93 1.99
N MET A 12 5.48 -1.18 1.50
CA MET A 12 4.15 -1.16 2.10
C MET A 12 3.40 -2.49 1.95
N ALA A 13 3.54 -3.16 0.80
CA ALA A 13 3.03 -4.52 0.60
C ALA A 13 3.76 -5.55 1.49
N GLY A 14 5.07 -5.40 1.66
CA GLY A 14 5.87 -6.29 2.51
C GLY A 14 5.46 -6.25 3.99
N ILE A 15 5.18 -5.07 4.52
CA ILE A 15 4.79 -4.89 5.93
C ILE A 15 3.42 -5.54 6.22
N LEU A 16 2.47 -5.47 5.28
CA LEU A 16 1.17 -6.15 5.43
C LEU A 16 1.31 -7.69 5.50
N GLY A 17 2.24 -8.25 4.70
CA GLY A 17 2.51 -9.69 4.70
C GLY A 17 3.09 -10.19 6.03
N ILE A 18 4.05 -9.47 6.60
CA ILE A 18 4.66 -9.85 7.88
C ILE A 18 3.65 -9.78 9.03
N TYR A 19 2.69 -8.85 9.02
CA TYR A 19 1.66 -8.82 10.07
C TYR A 19 0.78 -10.07 10.07
N GLY A 20 0.37 -10.55 8.90
CA GLY A 20 -0.39 -11.80 8.79
C GLY A 20 0.43 -13.04 9.20
N LEU A 21 1.72 -13.07 8.84
CA LEU A 21 2.64 -14.14 9.23
C LEU A 21 2.82 -14.21 10.75
N VAL A 22 3.12 -13.08 11.39
CA VAL A 22 3.34 -13.00 12.85
C VAL A 22 2.10 -13.47 13.61
N VAL A 23 0.91 -13.06 13.17
CA VAL A 23 -0.35 -13.48 13.83
C VAL A 23 -0.61 -14.98 13.63
N SER A 24 -0.31 -15.55 12.47
CA SER A 24 -0.39 -17.01 12.26
C SER A 24 0.58 -17.78 13.16
N VAL A 25 1.81 -17.29 13.32
CA VAL A 25 2.82 -17.93 14.17
C VAL A 25 2.45 -17.86 15.65
N LEU A 26 1.96 -16.71 16.12
CA LEU A 26 1.44 -16.56 17.49
C LEU A 26 0.30 -17.53 17.73
N ILE A 27 -0.63 -17.64 16.78
CA ILE A 27 -1.75 -18.55 16.90
C ILE A 27 -1.29 -20.00 17.00
N ALA A 28 -0.40 -20.44 16.10
CA ALA A 28 0.12 -21.80 16.05
C ALA A 28 0.88 -22.20 17.33
N ASN A 29 1.63 -21.28 17.94
CA ASN A 29 2.39 -21.56 19.16
C ASN A 29 1.49 -21.70 20.40
N THR A 30 0.31 -21.08 20.40
CA THR A 30 -0.61 -21.12 21.54
C THR A 30 -1.62 -22.28 21.44
N LEU A 31 -1.60 -23.08 20.36
CA LEU A 31 -2.47 -24.24 20.22
C LEU A 31 -2.09 -25.34 21.22
N SER A 32 -3.01 -25.68 22.12
CA SER A 32 -2.86 -26.78 23.08
C SER A 32 -4.01 -27.78 22.95
N GLN A 33 -3.70 -29.07 23.05
CA GLN A 33 -4.60 -30.19 22.76
C GLN A 33 -5.75 -30.35 23.78
N LYS A 34 -5.71 -29.63 24.91
CA LYS A 34 -6.77 -29.54 25.94
C LYS A 34 -7.28 -28.11 26.12
N ALA A 35 -7.41 -27.33 25.05
CA ALA A 35 -7.99 -25.99 25.14
C ALA A 35 -9.53 -26.05 25.19
N ALA A 36 -10.15 -25.16 25.98
CA ALA A 36 -11.60 -24.99 25.98
C ALA A 36 -12.08 -24.50 24.61
N LEU A 37 -13.30 -24.89 24.21
CA LEU A 37 -13.89 -24.50 22.91
C LEU A 37 -13.97 -22.98 22.73
N TYR A 38 -14.11 -22.24 23.85
CA TYR A 38 -14.07 -20.79 23.86
C TYR A 38 -12.70 -20.23 23.41
N THR A 39 -11.59 -20.81 23.88
CA THR A 39 -10.23 -20.37 23.52
C THR A 39 -9.95 -20.57 22.04
N SER A 40 -10.36 -21.69 21.44
CA SER A 40 -10.15 -21.94 20.00
C SER A 40 -11.00 -21.03 19.12
N LEU A 41 -12.23 -20.68 19.52
CA LEU A 41 -13.05 -19.70 18.81
C LEU A 41 -12.49 -18.28 18.90
N VAL A 42 -11.93 -17.89 20.06
CA VAL A 42 -11.24 -16.60 20.20
C VAL A 42 -10.00 -16.55 19.30
N GLN A 43 -9.23 -17.64 19.24
CA GLN A 43 -8.04 -17.75 18.38
C GLN A 43 -8.40 -17.68 16.89
N LEU A 44 -9.49 -18.34 16.48
CA LEU A 44 -10.04 -18.25 15.13
C LEU A 44 -10.48 -16.81 14.81
N GLY A 45 -11.20 -16.17 15.74
CA GLY A 45 -11.66 -14.79 15.61
C GLY A 45 -10.51 -13.78 15.50
N ALA A 46 -9.44 -13.97 16.28
CA ALA A 46 -8.23 -13.15 16.20
C ALA A 46 -7.58 -13.25 14.81
N GLY A 47 -7.43 -14.47 14.27
CA GLY A 47 -6.89 -14.69 12.93
C GLY A 47 -7.77 -14.09 11.82
N LEU A 48 -9.09 -14.29 11.90
CA LEU A 48 -10.05 -13.75 10.93
C LEU A 48 -10.09 -12.22 10.92
N SER A 49 -10.06 -11.59 12.10
CA SER A 49 -10.06 -10.13 12.22
C SER A 49 -8.83 -9.52 11.55
N VAL A 50 -7.64 -10.04 11.85
CA VAL A 50 -6.40 -9.53 11.24
C VAL A 50 -6.35 -9.81 9.74
N GLY A 51 -6.79 -11.00 9.30
CA GLY A 51 -6.84 -11.35 7.88
C GLY A 51 -7.76 -10.44 7.06
N LEU A 52 -8.98 -10.18 7.55
CA LEU A 52 -9.95 -9.30 6.89
C LEU A 52 -9.48 -7.84 6.89
N CYS A 53 -8.90 -7.37 7.99
CA CYS A 53 -8.27 -6.04 8.04
C CYS A 53 -7.10 -5.92 7.06
N GLY A 54 -6.27 -6.97 6.92
CA GLY A 54 -5.16 -7.00 5.96
C GLY A 54 -5.63 -6.93 4.50
N LEU A 55 -6.73 -7.62 4.16
CA LEU A 55 -7.38 -7.51 2.85
C LEU A 55 -7.92 -6.10 2.58
N ALA A 56 -8.62 -5.51 3.55
CA ALA A 56 -9.14 -4.15 3.42
C ALA A 56 -8.01 -3.11 3.29
N ALA A 57 -6.94 -3.26 4.08
CA ALA A 57 -5.77 -2.40 4.02
C ALA A 57 -5.01 -2.53 2.70
N GLY A 58 -4.90 -3.74 2.15
CA GLY A 58 -4.33 -3.98 0.82
C GLY A 58 -5.12 -3.28 -0.27
N TYR A 59 -6.45 -3.33 -0.22
CA TYR A 59 -7.31 -2.62 -1.16
C TYR A 59 -7.17 -1.10 -1.07
N ALA A 60 -7.13 -0.55 0.15
CA ALA A 60 -6.90 0.88 0.35
C ALA A 60 -5.51 1.34 -0.14
N SER A 61 -4.49 0.50 0.03
CA SER A 61 -3.12 0.79 -0.41
C SER A 61 -3.02 0.89 -1.93
N GLN A 62 -3.78 0.09 -2.68
CA GLN A 62 -3.83 0.16 -4.13
C GLN A 62 -4.32 1.53 -4.62
N ILE A 63 -5.42 2.03 -4.05
CA ILE A 63 -6.02 3.32 -4.40
C ILE A 63 -5.04 4.47 -4.10
N PHE A 64 -4.33 4.37 -2.97
CA PHE A 64 -3.34 5.37 -2.57
C PHE A 64 -2.18 5.47 -3.58
N VAL A 65 -1.72 4.32 -4.10
CA VAL A 65 -0.65 4.24 -5.11
C VAL A 65 -1.12 4.79 -6.46
N GLU A 66 -2.34 4.44 -6.88
CA GLU A 66 -2.93 4.98 -8.12
C GLU A 66 -3.03 6.50 -8.09
N ALA A 67 -3.48 7.07 -6.96
CA ALA A 67 -3.50 8.51 -6.77
C ALA A 67 -2.09 9.10 -6.85
N GLN A 68 -1.11 8.52 -6.15
CA GLN A 68 0.29 8.95 -6.17
C GLN A 68 0.85 9.04 -7.59
N LEU A 69 0.65 7.99 -8.41
CA LEU A 69 1.10 7.95 -9.79
C LEU A 69 0.41 9.04 -10.63
N ASN A 70 -0.91 9.18 -10.47
CA ASN A 70 -1.68 10.19 -11.18
C ASN A 70 -1.22 11.63 -10.85
N TRP A 71 -0.94 11.93 -9.57
CA TRP A 71 -0.39 13.23 -9.16
C TRP A 71 0.96 13.53 -9.82
N THR A 72 1.83 12.53 -9.93
CA THR A 72 3.12 12.71 -10.61
C THR A 72 2.96 12.95 -12.10
N ALA A 73 2.01 12.27 -12.77
CA ALA A 73 1.71 12.49 -14.18
C ALA A 73 1.21 13.93 -14.43
N LEU A 74 0.21 14.37 -13.66
CA LEU A 74 -0.33 15.73 -13.77
C LEU A 74 0.75 16.81 -13.54
N ARG A 75 1.65 16.56 -12.58
CA ARG A 75 2.77 17.48 -12.34
C ARG A 75 3.65 17.59 -13.57
N LEU A 76 4.00 16.48 -14.23
CA LEU A 76 4.82 16.49 -15.45
C LEU A 76 4.13 17.21 -16.61
N GLU A 77 2.83 17.01 -16.80
CA GLU A 77 2.05 17.72 -17.83
C GLU A 77 2.07 19.24 -17.60
N SER A 78 1.98 19.69 -16.34
CA SER A 78 2.06 21.13 -16.03
C SER A 78 3.43 21.75 -16.40
N TRP A 79 4.53 21.00 -16.23
CA TRP A 79 5.86 21.45 -16.65
C TRP A 79 6.02 21.45 -18.17
N ALA A 80 5.44 20.47 -18.86
CA ALA A 80 5.46 20.40 -20.32
C ALA A 80 4.68 21.56 -20.95
N MET A 81 3.52 21.92 -20.38
CA MET A 81 2.76 23.09 -20.82
C MET A 81 3.52 24.40 -20.60
N ARG A 82 4.19 24.56 -19.45
CA ARG A 82 5.06 25.71 -19.20
C ARG A 82 6.23 25.80 -20.17
N ALA A 83 6.85 24.68 -20.51
CA ALA A 83 7.93 24.63 -21.49
C ALA A 83 7.43 24.93 -22.93
N SER A 84 6.19 24.57 -23.24
CA SER A 84 5.53 24.93 -24.51
C SER A 84 5.21 26.42 -24.59
N GLU A 85 4.72 27.02 -23.50
CA GLU A 85 4.48 28.47 -23.37
C GLU A 85 5.78 29.27 -23.56
N GLU A 86 6.87 28.81 -22.95
CA GLU A 86 8.18 29.44 -23.04
C GLU A 86 8.79 29.34 -24.45
N ARG A 87 8.58 28.21 -25.16
CA ARG A 87 8.91 28.09 -26.59
C ARG A 87 8.03 28.97 -27.48
N ARG A 88 6.75 29.14 -27.14
CA ARG A 88 5.83 29.99 -27.91
C ARG A 88 6.18 31.48 -27.79
N SER A 89 6.63 31.90 -26.61
CA SER A 89 7.15 33.25 -26.37
C SER A 89 8.47 33.53 -27.10
N SER A 90 9.30 32.51 -27.38
CA SER A 90 10.56 32.66 -28.11
C SER A 90 10.41 32.54 -29.64
N LEU A 91 9.27 32.02 -30.12
CA LEU A 91 8.89 32.04 -31.54
C LEU A 91 8.03 33.26 -31.94
N GLY A 92 7.74 34.16 -30.99
CA GLY A 92 6.80 35.26 -31.14
C GLY A 92 7.38 36.68 -31.05
N PHE A 93 8.70 36.89 -31.08
CA PHE A 93 9.28 38.25 -31.18
C PHE A 93 10.74 38.24 -31.68
N THR A 94 10.91 38.40 -32.99
CA THR A 94 11.75 39.45 -33.61
C THR A 94 11.06 39.90 -34.89
#